data_AF-A0A931ZFL4-F1
#
_entry.id   AF-A0A931ZFL4-F1
#
_cell.length_a   1.000
_cell.length_b   1.000
_cell.length_c   1.000
_cell.angle_alpha   90.00
_cell.angle_beta   90.00
_cell.angle_gamma   90.00
#
_symmetry.space_group_name_H-M   'P 1'
#
loop_
_entity.id
_entity.type
_entity.pdbx_description
1 polymer ?
#
loop_
_entity_poly.entity_id
_entity_poly.type
_entity_poly.pdbx_seq_one_letter_code
_entity_poly.pdbx_strand_id
1 'polypeptide(L)'
;MDFKKLFNFDYLFNPYPSADFFFAKPLLVFFSIILVLALATYFTLKKPPYQKLKKGLFRLFLSCSLTGFVLLFFRNQAIPYFSMRVWLILFFIIYDIWALFILFYLARKLPFEIRQYQKQLEKEKYLPKKS
;
A
#
# COMPACT_ATOMS: atom_id res chain seq x y z
N MET A 1 10.79 -24.76 3.62
CA MET A 1 11.28 -23.48 3.06
C MET A 1 12.62 -23.18 3.71
N ASP A 2 13.70 -23.10 2.93
CA ASP A 2 15.02 -22.74 3.46
C ASP A 2 15.13 -21.21 3.62
N PHE A 3 14.95 -20.71 4.84
CA PHE A 3 15.15 -19.29 5.17
C PHE A 3 16.56 -18.78 4.82
N LYS A 4 17.54 -19.68 4.71
CA LYS A 4 18.91 -19.38 4.25
C LYS A 4 18.95 -18.85 2.80
N LYS A 5 18.00 -19.23 1.95
CA LYS A 5 17.96 -18.74 0.55
C LYS A 5 17.51 -17.29 0.42
N LEU A 6 16.89 -16.72 1.46
CA LEU A 6 16.50 -15.30 1.49
C LEU A 6 17.69 -14.35 1.69
N PHE A 7 18.83 -14.85 2.15
CA PHE A 7 20.05 -14.06 2.38
C PHE A 7 21.20 -14.40 1.43
N ASN A 8 20.99 -15.31 0.47
CA ASN A 8 21.99 -15.61 -0.55
C ASN A 8 21.98 -14.51 -1.62
N PHE A 9 22.98 -13.62 -1.57
CA PHE A 9 23.16 -12.53 -2.51
C PHE A 9 23.13 -13.02 -3.98
N ASP A 10 23.85 -14.10 -4.31
CA ASP A 10 23.84 -14.67 -5.68
C ASP A 10 22.47 -15.16 -6.14
N TYR A 11 21.63 -15.62 -5.21
CA TYR A 11 20.27 -16.07 -5.52
C TYR A 11 19.29 -14.90 -5.72
N LEU A 12 19.56 -13.77 -5.07
CA LEU A 12 18.75 -12.56 -5.14
C LEU A 12 19.07 -11.71 -6.37
N PHE A 13 20.36 -11.56 -6.69
CA PHE A 13 20.88 -10.77 -7.82
C PHE A 13 20.96 -11.55 -9.13
N ASN A 14 20.48 -12.80 -9.18
CA ASN A 14 20.45 -13.56 -10.42
C ASN A 14 19.57 -12.85 -11.48
N PRO A 15 20.13 -12.40 -12.62
CA PRO A 15 19.40 -11.69 -13.67
C PRO A 15 18.41 -12.57 -14.44
N TYR A 16 18.59 -13.90 -14.38
CA TYR A 16 17.78 -14.89 -15.09
C TYR A 16 17.06 -15.81 -14.10
N PRO A 17 16.07 -15.30 -13.33
CA PRO A 17 15.24 -16.16 -12.54
C PRO A 17 14.44 -17.08 -13.47
N SER A 18 14.44 -18.39 -13.19
CA SER A 18 13.66 -19.38 -13.91
C SER A 18 12.20 -18.94 -14.10
N ALA A 19 11.70 -19.07 -15.33
CA ALA A 19 10.36 -18.63 -15.75
C ALA A 19 9.22 -19.34 -15.00
N ASP A 20 9.47 -20.55 -14.48
CA ASP A 20 8.55 -21.26 -13.58
C ASP A 20 8.54 -20.63 -12.19
N PHE A 21 7.80 -19.53 -12.07
CA PHE A 21 7.46 -18.94 -10.78
C PHE A 21 6.08 -19.43 -10.35
N PHE A 22 6.05 -20.50 -9.56
CA PHE A 22 4.83 -21.03 -8.95
C PHE A 22 3.98 -19.93 -8.25
N PHE A 23 4.67 -18.92 -7.70
CA PHE A 23 4.03 -17.81 -7.00
C PHE A 23 3.56 -16.65 -7.89
N ALA A 24 3.73 -16.70 -9.23
CA ALA A 24 3.33 -15.59 -10.11
C ALA A 24 1.82 -15.34 -10.06
N LYS A 25 1.03 -16.41 -10.23
CA LYS A 25 -0.43 -16.37 -10.21
C LYS A 25 -0.99 -15.86 -8.87
N PRO A 26 -0.59 -16.39 -7.69
CA PRO A 26 -1.08 -15.87 -6.42
C PRO A 26 -0.65 -14.41 -6.16
N LEU A 27 0.53 -13.98 -6.60
CA LEU A 27 0.94 -12.56 -6.48
C LEU A 27 0.06 -11.64 -7.32
N LEU A 28 -0.31 -12.07 -8.54
CA LEU A 28 -1.20 -11.30 -9.42
C LEU A 28 -2.59 -11.16 -8.78
N VAL A 29 -3.14 -12.25 -8.23
CA VAL A 29 -4.41 -12.22 -7.48
C VAL A 29 -4.31 -11.28 -6.27
N PHE A 30 -3.21 -11.35 -5.51
CA PHE A 30 -2.97 -10.47 -4.37
C PHE A 30 -2.96 -8.98 -4.75
N PHE A 31 -2.23 -8.60 -5.80
CA PHE A 31 -2.22 -7.20 -6.27
C PHE A 31 -3.57 -6.75 -6.84
N SER A 32 -4.33 -7.65 -7.46
CA SER A 32 -5.69 -7.40 -7.91
C SER A 32 -6.64 -7.11 -6.74
N ILE A 33 -6.58 -7.91 -5.67
CA ILE A 33 -7.38 -7.68 -4.44
C ILE A 33 -7.01 -6.32 -3.82
N ILE A 34 -5.72 -5.98 -3.74
CA ILE A 34 -5.27 -4.68 -3.24
C ILE A 34 -5.82 -3.52 -4.09
N LEU A 35 -5.89 -3.69 -5.41
CA LEU A 35 -6.47 -2.68 -6.32
C LEU A 35 -7.95 -2.45 -6.00
N VAL A 36 -8.71 -3.53 -5.82
CA VAL A 36 -10.13 -3.47 -5.45
C VAL A 36 -10.29 -2.79 -4.09
N LEU A 37 -9.43 -3.09 -3.10
CA LEU A 37 -9.44 -2.41 -1.81
C LEU A 37 -9.10 -0.92 -1.93
N ALA A 38 -8.17 -0.53 -2.80
CA ALA A 38 -7.88 0.86 -3.09
C ALA A 38 -9.14 1.59 -3.58
N LEU A 39 -9.82 1.03 -4.59
CA LEU A 39 -11.08 1.57 -5.10
C LEU A 39 -12.17 1.62 -4.01
N ALA A 40 -12.31 0.57 -3.22
CA ALA A 40 -13.28 0.53 -2.12
C ALA A 40 -13.04 1.71 -1.15
N THR A 41 -11.80 1.93 -0.71
CA THR A 41 -11.46 3.05 0.20
C THR A 41 -11.81 4.42 -0.39
N TYR A 42 -11.75 4.56 -1.72
CA TYR A 42 -12.14 5.78 -2.41
C TYR A 42 -13.65 6.05 -2.28
N PHE A 43 -14.50 5.02 -2.34
CA PHE A 43 -15.94 5.17 -2.24
C PHE A 43 -16.47 5.30 -0.81
N THR A 44 -15.90 4.60 0.17
CA THR A 44 -16.45 4.54 1.54
C THR A 44 -16.12 5.76 2.40
N LEU A 45 -14.92 6.33 2.29
CA LEU A 45 -14.41 7.35 3.24
C LEU A 45 -14.60 8.78 2.72
N LYS A 46 -15.84 9.17 2.36
CA LYS A 46 -16.13 10.51 1.81
C LYS A 46 -16.28 11.60 2.89
N LYS A 47 -16.66 11.24 4.12
CA LYS A 47 -16.99 12.21 5.18
C LYS A 47 -15.74 12.69 5.94
N PRO A 48 -15.62 14.00 6.24
CA PRO A 48 -14.63 14.47 7.22
C PRO A 48 -14.91 13.83 8.59
N PRO A 49 -13.88 13.58 9.42
CA PRO A 49 -12.46 13.94 9.28
C PRO A 49 -11.61 12.91 8.51
N TYR A 50 -12.22 11.84 7.97
CA TYR A 50 -11.50 10.70 7.39
C TYR A 50 -10.87 10.97 6.02
N GLN A 51 -11.01 12.18 5.45
CA GLN A 51 -10.50 12.50 4.11
C GLN A 51 -8.97 12.42 4.00
N LYS A 52 -8.24 12.84 5.04
CA LYS A 52 -6.77 12.72 5.07
C LYS A 52 -6.35 11.25 5.10
N LEU A 53 -7.02 10.46 5.93
CA LEU A 53 -6.79 9.01 6.02
C LEU A 53 -7.11 8.31 4.69
N LYS A 54 -8.26 8.63 4.08
CA LYS A 54 -8.64 8.13 2.75
C LYS A 54 -7.54 8.40 1.73
N LYS A 55 -7.05 9.64 1.66
CA LYS A 55 -6.01 10.03 0.70
C LYS A 55 -4.70 9.25 0.95
N GLY A 56 -4.35 9.01 2.22
CA GLY A 56 -3.22 8.17 2.60
C GLY A 56 -3.38 6.70 2.19
N LEU A 57 -4.47 6.05 2.62
CA LEU A 57 -4.77 4.64 2.28
C LEU A 57 -4.88 4.44 0.78
N PHE A 58 -5.62 5.31 0.09
CA PHE A 58 -5.81 5.22 -1.34
C PHE A 58 -4.46 5.32 -2.08
N ARG A 59 -3.60 6.28 -1.70
CA ARG A 59 -2.26 6.40 -2.30
C ARG A 59 -1.42 5.16 -2.04
N LEU A 60 -1.43 4.63 -0.81
CA LEU A 60 -0.65 3.43 -0.48
C LEU A 60 -1.12 2.22 -1.28
N PHE A 61 -2.42 1.90 -1.25
CA PHE A 61 -2.94 0.73 -1.96
C PHE A 61 -2.82 0.87 -3.48
N LEU A 62 -3.05 2.07 -4.03
CA LEU A 62 -2.95 2.30 -5.47
C LEU A 62 -1.50 2.22 -5.96
N SER A 63 -0.55 2.84 -5.26
CA SER A 63 0.87 2.72 -5.60
C SER A 63 1.38 1.29 -5.42
N CYS A 64 1.00 0.61 -4.34
CA CYS A 64 1.36 -0.78 -4.09
C CYS A 64 0.89 -1.70 -5.22
N SER A 65 -0.39 -1.59 -5.60
CA SER A 65 -0.93 -2.40 -6.69
C SER A 65 -0.26 -2.05 -8.03
N LEU A 66 -0.16 -0.77 -8.37
CA LEU A 66 0.41 -0.33 -9.65
C LEU A 66 1.88 -0.75 -9.79
N THR A 67 2.71 -0.47 -8.78
CA THR A 67 4.11 -0.85 -8.78
C THR A 67 4.29 -2.37 -8.73
N GLY A 68 3.42 -3.10 -8.01
CA GLY A 68 3.39 -4.56 -8.01
C GLY A 68 3.10 -5.16 -9.39
N PHE A 69 2.11 -4.61 -10.10
CA PHE A 69 1.80 -4.99 -11.49
C PHE A 69 2.95 -4.65 -12.44
N VAL A 70 3.58 -3.49 -12.31
CA VAL A 70 4.73 -3.09 -13.12
C VAL A 70 5.91 -4.04 -12.91
N LEU A 71 6.20 -4.42 -11.66
CA LEU A 71 7.25 -5.40 -11.36
C LEU A 71 6.94 -6.78 -11.95
N LEU A 72 5.70 -7.24 -11.85
CA LEU A 72 5.27 -8.49 -12.49
C LEU A 72 5.38 -8.42 -14.02
N PHE A 73 5.06 -7.27 -14.61
CA PHE A 73 5.15 -7.04 -16.05
C PHE A 73 6.59 -7.08 -16.55
N PHE A 74 7.51 -6.37 -15.89
CA PHE A 74 8.94 -6.41 -16.24
C PHE A 74 9.53 -7.81 -16.10
N ARG A 75 9.05 -8.56 -15.12
CA ARG A 75 9.44 -9.95 -14.93
C ARG A 75 8.91 -10.86 -16.04
N ASN A 76 7.68 -10.65 -16.50
CA ASN A 76 7.12 -11.39 -17.63
C ASN A 76 7.86 -11.08 -18.94
N GLN A 77 8.37 -9.86 -19.10
CA GLN A 77 9.24 -9.49 -20.21
C GLN A 77 10.70 -9.92 -20.05
N ALA A 78 11.03 -10.64 -18.96
CA ALA A 78 12.37 -11.12 -18.65
C ALA A 78 13.47 -10.04 -18.76
N ILE A 79 13.15 -8.79 -18.40
CA ILE A 79 14.11 -7.69 -18.45
C ILE A 79 15.20 -7.95 -17.38
N PRO A 80 16.47 -8.16 -17.74
CA PRO A 80 17.47 -8.77 -16.86
C PRO A 80 17.68 -8.03 -15.52
N TYR A 81 17.62 -6.70 -15.54
CA TYR A 81 17.88 -5.88 -14.36
C TYR A 81 16.65 -5.68 -13.45
N PHE A 82 15.45 -5.55 -14.05
CA PHE A 82 14.20 -5.31 -13.32
C PHE A 82 13.50 -6.59 -12.87
N SER A 83 13.90 -7.73 -13.42
CA SER A 83 13.37 -9.05 -13.04
C SER A 83 14.05 -9.64 -11.79
N MET A 84 15.11 -9.00 -11.28
CA MET A 84 15.83 -9.47 -10.10
C MET A 84 14.91 -9.57 -8.88
N ARG A 85 15.13 -10.60 -8.07
CA ARG A 85 14.32 -10.85 -6.87
C ARG A 85 14.53 -9.78 -5.79
N VAL A 86 15.66 -9.08 -5.82
CA VAL A 86 15.96 -7.94 -4.93
C VAL A 86 14.87 -6.88 -5.02
N TRP A 87 14.36 -6.57 -6.22
CA TRP A 87 13.33 -5.54 -6.39
C TRP A 87 12.04 -5.89 -5.68
N LEU A 88 11.65 -7.17 -5.65
CA LEU A 88 10.49 -7.62 -4.90
C LEU A 88 10.70 -7.46 -3.39
N ILE A 89 11.87 -7.81 -2.87
CA ILE A 89 12.19 -7.67 -1.45
C ILE A 89 12.24 -6.19 -1.04
N LEU A 90 12.92 -5.36 -1.83
CA LEU A 90 13.00 -3.92 -1.61
C LEU A 90 11.61 -3.28 -1.63
N PHE A 91 10.77 -3.71 -2.59
CA PHE A 91 9.38 -3.32 -2.67
C PHE A 91 8.64 -3.65 -1.36
N PHE A 92 8.68 -4.91 -0.91
CA PHE A 92 8.02 -5.30 0.34
C PHE A 92 8.50 -4.46 1.53
N ILE A 93 9.81 -4.25 1.68
CA ILE A 93 10.38 -3.45 2.79
C ILE A 93 9.85 -2.02 2.76
N ILE A 94 9.88 -1.34 1.60
CA ILE A 94 9.42 0.05 1.48
C ILE A 94 7.93 0.15 1.82
N TYR A 95 7.11 -0.75 1.27
CA TYR A 95 5.68 -0.74 1.51
C TYR A 95 5.31 -1.15 2.94
N ASP A 96 6.06 -2.06 3.57
CA ASP A 96 5.87 -2.42 4.98
C ASP A 96 6.17 -1.25 5.91
N ILE A 97 7.28 -0.53 5.70
CA ILE A 97 7.60 0.68 6.47
C ILE A 97 6.47 1.71 6.29
N TRP A 98 6.02 1.93 5.07
CA TRP A 98 4.97 2.91 4.79
C TRP A 98 3.61 2.50 5.39
N ALA A 99 3.29 1.21 5.38
CA ALA A 99 2.11 0.66 6.03
C ALA A 99 2.16 0.86 7.56
N LEU A 100 3.31 0.65 8.20
CA LEU A 100 3.51 0.94 9.62
C LEU A 100 3.28 2.41 9.96
N PHE A 101 3.77 3.34 9.12
CA PHE A 101 3.49 4.78 9.30
C PHE A 101 2.00 5.10 9.24
N ILE A 102 1.25 4.47 8.31
CA ILE A 102 -0.20 4.65 8.20
C ILE A 102 -0.93 4.02 9.40
N LEU A 103 -0.52 2.85 9.85
CA LEU A 103 -1.08 2.21 11.05
C LEU A 103 -0.87 3.07 12.29
N PHE A 104 0.32 3.66 12.44
CA PHE A 104 0.60 4.59 13.53
C PHE A 104 -0.28 5.85 13.43
N TYR A 105 -0.46 6.41 12.23
CA TYR A 105 -1.38 7.52 11.99
C TYR A 105 -2.83 7.17 12.37
N LEU A 106 -3.29 5.98 11.98
CA LEU A 106 -4.63 5.48 12.28
C LEU A 106 -4.85 5.34 13.78
N ALA A 107 -3.90 4.72 14.49
CA ALA A 107 -4.04 4.44 15.92
C ALA A 107 -3.91 5.70 16.79
N ARG A 108 -3.01 6.63 16.46
CA ARG A 108 -2.69 7.80 17.31
C ARG A 108 -3.37 9.08 16.85
N LYS A 109 -3.29 9.40 15.56
CA LYS A 109 -3.67 10.72 15.03
C LYS A 109 -5.16 10.81 14.68
N LEU A 110 -5.72 9.73 14.13
CA LEU A 110 -7.14 9.67 13.78
C LEU A 110 -8.10 9.93 14.97
N PRO A 111 -7.96 9.27 16.14
CA PRO A 111 -8.86 9.54 17.26
C PRO A 111 -8.75 10.97 17.77
N PHE A 112 -7.58 11.61 17.62
CA PHE A 112 -7.40 13.02 17.92
C PHE A 112 -8.14 13.93 16.92
N GLU A 113 -8.00 13.70 15.62
CA GLU A 113 -8.72 14.46 14.58
C GLU A 113 -10.26 14.30 14.71
N ILE A 114 -10.75 13.12 15.09
CA ILE A 114 -12.18 12.88 15.35
C ILE A 114 -12.69 13.74 16.51
N ARG A 115 -11.96 13.77 17.64
CA ARG A 115 -12.34 14.59 18.80
C ARG A 115 -12.33 16.08 18.48
N GLN A 116 -11.37 16.55 17.68
CA GLN A 116 -11.32 17.95 17.26
C GLN A 116 -12.49 18.31 16.34
N TYR A 117 -12.83 17.42 15.40
CA TYR A 117 -13.96 17.62 14.50
C TYR A 117 -15.30 17.66 15.25
N GLN A 118 -15.50 16.79 16.26
CA GLN A 118 -16.69 16.84 17.11
C GLN A 118 -16.80 18.16 17.89
N LYS A 119 -15.69 18.66 18.46
CA LYS A 119 -15.68 19.97 19.13
C LYS A 119 -15.98 21.13 18.19
N GLN A 120 -15.55 21.04 16.93
CA GLN A 120 -15.90 22.04 15.91
C GLN A 120 -17.40 22.02 15.59
N LEU A 121 -17.98 20.83 15.40
CA LEU A 121 -19.42 20.66 15.17
C LEU A 121 -20.26 21.19 16.35
N GLU A 122 -19.83 20.95 17.59
CA GLU A 122 -20.48 21.52 18.78
C GLU A 122 -20.43 23.04 18.76
N LYS A 123 -19.27 23.65 18.50
CA LYS A 123 -19.15 25.12 18.41
C LYS A 123 -20.01 25.72 17.30
N GLU A 124 -20.04 25.08 16.13
CA GLU A 124 -20.89 25.53 15.00
C GLU A 124 -22.38 25.42 15.31
N LYS A 125 -22.81 24.48 16.17
CA LYS A 125 -24.21 24.38 16.61
C LYS A 125 -24.66 25.60 17.43
N TYR A 126 -23.75 26.21 18.18
CA TYR A 126 -24.05 27.35 19.07
C TYR A 126 -23.71 28.71 18.45
N LEU A 127 -23.05 28.76 17.30
CA LEU A 127 -22.78 30.00 16.59
C LEU A 127 -23.95 30.33 15.66
N PRO A 128 -24.46 31.57 15.68
CA PRO A 128 -25.48 31.99 14.73
C PRO A 128 -24.91 31.90 13.32
N LYS A 129 -25.59 31.15 12.45
CA LYS A 129 -25.24 31.10 11.02
C LYS A 129 -25.43 32.52 10.47
N LYS A 130 -24.34 33.17 10.07
CA LYS A 130 -24.43 34.43 9.32
C LYS A 130 -25.18 34.14 8.03
N SER A 131 -26.36 34.74 7.91
CA SER A 131 -27.10 34.89 6.65
C SER A 131 -26.37 35.84 5.72
#